data_AF-M0L1H5-F1
#
_entry.id   AF-M0L1H5-F1
#
_cell.length_a   1.000
_cell.length_b   1.000
_cell.length_c   1.000
_cell.angle_alpha   90.00
_cell.angle_beta   90.00
_cell.angle_gamma   90.00
#
_symmetry.space_group_name_H-M   'P 1'
#
loop_
_entity.id
_entity.type
_entity.pdbx_description
1 polymer ?
#
loop_
_entity_poly.entity_id
_entity_poly.type
_entity_poly.pdbx_seq_one_letter_code
_entity_poly.pdbx_strand_id
1 'polypeptide(L)'
;MDTEAAIRHGTMQVTVLLLVAAALAIGFGVAGVGASLPIVVGLLVLTAVLFAARPDEDRFGPVAGVDMDGIVKSLWLAPLITALPLLVRLSATPGEVQAIGGLLGLAGMANYFLRPVYLLGYDLVSAVRESVGRANGR
;
A
#
# COMPACT_ATOMS: atom_id res chain seq x y z
N MET A 1 -16.24 -13.18 5.25
CA MET A 1 -14.78 -13.25 5.00
C MET A 1 -14.13 -13.44 6.36
N ASP A 2 -13.38 -14.51 6.58
CA ASP A 2 -12.66 -14.71 7.84
C ASP A 2 -11.70 -13.54 8.07
N THR A 3 -11.67 -12.98 9.27
CA THR A 3 -10.85 -11.80 9.60
C THR A 3 -9.36 -12.03 9.31
N GLU A 4 -8.89 -13.27 9.43
CA GLU A 4 -7.55 -13.68 9.04
C GLU A 4 -7.28 -13.47 7.54
N ALA A 5 -8.26 -13.85 6.69
CA ALA A 5 -8.21 -13.64 5.26
C ALA A 5 -8.24 -12.14 4.92
N ALA A 6 -8.99 -11.33 5.67
CA ALA A 6 -9.02 -9.88 5.51
C ALA A 6 -7.66 -9.22 5.85
N ILE A 7 -7.01 -9.62 6.94
CA ILE A 7 -5.67 -9.14 7.32
C ILE A 7 -4.66 -9.55 6.26
N ARG A 8 -4.70 -10.82 5.82
CA ARG A 8 -3.83 -11.37 4.79
C ARG A 8 -3.97 -10.64 3.45
N HIS A 9 -5.19 -10.32 3.05
CA HIS A 9 -5.48 -9.57 1.84
C HIS A 9 -5.02 -8.11 1.96
N GLY A 10 -5.45 -7.40 3.00
CA GLY A 10 -5.14 -5.97 3.19
C GLY A 10 -3.65 -5.70 3.36
N THR A 11 -2.93 -6.54 4.11
CA THR A 11 -1.47 -6.39 4.28
C THR A 11 -0.73 -6.57 2.96
N MET A 12 -1.12 -7.54 2.14
CA MET A 12 -0.50 -7.74 0.82
C MET A 12 -0.80 -6.57 -0.12
N GLN A 13 -2.03 -6.07 -0.11
CA GLN A 13 -2.44 -4.92 -0.90
C GLN A 13 -1.62 -3.68 -0.55
N VAL A 14 -1.44 -3.39 0.74
CA VAL A 14 -0.59 -2.29 1.22
C VAL A 14 0.87 -2.47 0.78
N THR A 15 1.42 -3.68 0.88
CA THR A 15 2.78 -3.97 0.39
C THR A 15 2.89 -3.67 -1.11
N VAL A 16 1.96 -4.15 -1.93
CA VAL A 16 2.00 -3.91 -3.38
C VAL A 16 1.90 -2.42 -3.70
N LEU A 17 1.01 -1.69 -3.04
CA LEU A 17 0.88 -0.24 -3.23
C LEU A 17 2.17 0.50 -2.88
N LEU A 18 2.83 0.13 -1.77
CA LEU A 18 4.11 0.71 -1.37
C LEU A 18 5.23 0.38 -2.36
N LEU A 19 5.27 -0.84 -2.90
CA LEU A 19 6.25 -1.24 -3.91
C LEU A 19 6.04 -0.51 -5.24
N VAL A 20 4.80 -0.32 -5.67
CA VAL A 20 4.48 0.45 -6.89
C VAL A 20 4.82 1.93 -6.67
N ALA A 21 4.46 2.49 -5.52
CA ALA A 21 4.82 3.88 -5.18
C ALA A 21 6.34 4.08 -5.12
N ALA A 22 7.07 3.09 -4.60
CA ALA A 22 8.53 3.05 -4.60
C ALA A 22 9.10 3.03 -6.01
N ALA A 23 8.58 2.15 -6.89
CA ALA A 23 9.01 2.06 -8.28
C ALA A 23 8.79 3.39 -9.03
N LEU A 24 7.65 4.06 -8.81
CA LEU A 24 7.38 5.39 -9.37
C LEU A 24 8.41 6.42 -8.90
N ALA A 25 8.63 6.52 -7.59
CA ALA A 25 9.59 7.48 -7.02
C ALA A 25 11.03 7.20 -7.51
N ILE A 26 11.48 5.94 -7.49
CA ILE A 26 12.79 5.55 -8.00
C ILE A 26 12.89 5.88 -9.49
N GLY A 27 11.84 5.62 -10.28
CA GLY A 27 11.79 5.94 -11.70
C GLY A 27 12.02 7.43 -11.97
N PHE A 28 11.37 8.32 -11.21
CA PHE A 28 11.62 9.77 -11.31
C PHE A 28 13.05 10.13 -10.93
N GLY A 29 13.56 9.61 -9.81
CA GLY A 29 14.93 9.87 -9.37
C GLY A 29 15.99 9.43 -10.38
N VAL A 30 15.84 8.23 -10.95
CA VAL A 30 16.71 7.68 -12.01
C VAL A 30 16.61 8.49 -13.29
N ALA A 31 15.44 9.02 -13.62
CA ALA A 31 15.24 9.92 -14.77
C ALA A 31 15.81 11.34 -14.54
N GLY A 32 16.47 11.59 -13.40
CA GLY A 32 17.01 12.91 -13.06
C GLY A 32 15.95 13.93 -12.66
N VAL A 33 14.75 13.47 -12.31
CA VAL A 33 13.61 14.32 -11.97
C VAL A 33 13.53 14.51 -10.46
N GLY A 34 13.77 15.73 -9.99
CA GLY A 34 13.56 16.13 -8.59
C GLY A 34 12.09 16.36 -8.27
N ALA A 35 11.73 16.44 -6.99
CA ALA A 35 10.40 16.84 -6.59
C ALA A 35 10.13 18.28 -7.04
N SER A 36 8.90 18.53 -7.50
CA SER A 36 8.42 19.86 -7.83
C SER A 36 6.89 19.88 -7.83
N LEU A 37 6.31 21.07 -7.69
CA LEU A 37 4.86 21.25 -7.69
C LEU A 37 4.19 20.66 -8.95
N PRO A 38 4.71 20.86 -10.18
CA PRO A 38 4.11 20.25 -11.38
C PRO A 38 4.07 18.72 -11.34
N ILE A 39 5.09 18.06 -10.77
CA ILE A 39 5.12 16.60 -10.64
C ILE A 39 4.07 16.11 -9.65
N VAL A 40 3.97 16.79 -8.50
CA VAL A 40 2.95 16.45 -7.49
C VAL A 40 1.56 16.61 -8.09
N VAL A 41 1.29 17.72 -8.79
CA VAL A 41 0.02 17.93 -9.50
C VAL A 41 -0.20 16.84 -10.55
N GLY A 42 0.84 16.49 -11.33
CA GLY A 42 0.78 15.40 -12.32
C GLY A 42 0.41 14.05 -11.69
N LEU A 43 0.98 13.72 -10.53
CA LEU A 43 0.65 12.50 -9.77
C LEU A 43 -0.78 12.52 -9.23
N LEU A 44 -1.28 13.67 -8.78
CA LEU A 44 -2.67 13.83 -8.33
C LEU A 44 -3.65 13.70 -9.49
N VAL A 45 -3.34 14.28 -10.65
CA VAL A 45 -4.13 14.10 -11.88
C VAL A 45 -4.10 12.63 -12.30
N LEU A 46 -2.94 11.98 -12.28
CA LEU A 46 -2.82 10.55 -12.59
C LEU A 46 -3.65 9.70 -11.62
N THR A 47 -3.62 10.03 -10.33
CA THR A 47 -4.47 9.40 -9.31
C THR A 47 -5.95 9.51 -9.68
N ALA A 48 -6.42 10.71 -10.02
CA ALA A 48 -7.82 10.95 -10.39
C ALA A 48 -8.21 10.22 -11.69
N VAL A 49 -7.34 10.20 -12.69
CA VAL A 49 -7.55 9.48 -13.95
C VAL A 49 -7.63 7.97 -13.71
N LEU A 50 -6.69 7.40 -12.95
CA LEU A 50 -6.71 5.97 -12.61
C LEU A 50 -7.92 5.60 -11.75
N PHE A 51 -8.34 6.49 -10.86
CA PHE A 51 -9.56 6.30 -10.07
C PHE A 51 -10.80 6.27 -10.97
N ALA A 52 -10.91 7.19 -11.94
CA ALA A 52 -12.02 7.24 -12.87
C ALA A 52 -12.01 6.06 -13.87
N ALA A 53 -10.82 5.57 -14.24
CA ALA A 53 -10.63 4.43 -15.14
C ALA A 53 -10.60 3.08 -14.41
N ARG A 54 -10.87 3.05 -13.10
CA ARG A 54 -10.81 1.80 -12.32
C ARG A 54 -11.81 0.78 -12.87
N PRO A 55 -11.44 -0.50 -12.96
CA PRO A 55 -12.38 -1.54 -13.37
C PRO A 55 -13.44 -1.77 -12.28
N ASP A 56 -14.71 -1.71 -12.66
CA ASP A 56 -15.83 -1.98 -11.74
C ASP A 56 -16.08 -3.49 -11.57
N GLU A 57 -15.82 -4.28 -12.61
CA GLU A 57 -16.04 -5.73 -12.62
C GLU A 57 -14.81 -6.51 -12.15
N ASP A 58 -15.06 -7.58 -11.37
CA ASP A 58 -14.04 -8.56 -10.99
C ASP A 58 -13.71 -9.40 -12.24
N ARG A 59 -12.52 -9.15 -12.79
CA ARG A 59 -12.13 -9.64 -14.12
C ARG A 59 -11.00 -10.65 -14.07
N PHE A 60 -10.24 -10.67 -12.97
CA PHE A 60 -8.99 -11.43 -12.87
C PHE A 60 -9.09 -12.61 -11.90
N GLY A 61 -10.02 -12.58 -10.94
CA GLY A 61 -10.17 -13.61 -9.93
C GLY A 61 -8.90 -13.81 -9.07
N PRO A 62 -8.90 -14.79 -8.17
CA PRO A 62 -7.71 -15.13 -7.40
C PRO A 62 -6.66 -15.85 -8.28
N VAL A 63 -5.44 -15.33 -8.32
CA VAL A 63 -4.28 -15.94 -9.00
C VAL A 63 -3.24 -16.33 -7.95
N ALA A 64 -2.84 -17.60 -7.90
CA ALA A 64 -1.88 -18.12 -6.92
C ALA A 64 -2.24 -17.81 -5.44
N GLY A 65 -3.55 -17.74 -5.12
CA GLY A 65 -4.02 -17.40 -3.77
C GLY A 65 -3.95 -15.90 -3.44
N VAL A 66 -3.65 -15.06 -4.43
CA VAL A 66 -3.67 -13.61 -4.35
C VAL A 66 -4.92 -13.10 -5.05
N ASP A 67 -5.71 -12.28 -4.36
CA ASP A 67 -6.84 -11.58 -4.98
C ASP A 67 -6.30 -10.39 -5.79
N MET A 68 -6.25 -10.59 -7.11
CA MET A 68 -5.74 -9.63 -8.06
C MET A 68 -6.73 -8.50 -8.33
N ASP A 69 -8.04 -8.76 -8.22
CA ASP A 69 -9.06 -7.75 -8.44
C ASP A 69 -8.96 -6.64 -7.39
N GLY A 70 -8.79 -7.00 -6.11
CA GLY A 70 -8.56 -6.05 -5.03
C GLY A 70 -7.28 -5.20 -5.22
N ILE A 71 -6.19 -5.82 -5.69
CA ILE A 71 -4.94 -5.12 -5.97
C ILE A 71 -5.13 -4.11 -7.11
N VAL A 72 -5.67 -4.55 -8.25
CA VAL A 72 -5.89 -3.70 -9.43
C VAL A 72 -6.82 -2.54 -9.08
N LYS A 73 -7.92 -2.80 -8.36
CA LYS A 73 -8.88 -1.77 -7.91
C LYS A 73 -8.28 -0.73 -6.96
N SER A 74 -7.14 -1.03 -6.33
CA SER A 74 -6.45 -0.09 -5.43
C SER A 74 -5.24 0.60 -6.04
N LEU A 75 -4.77 0.16 -7.20
CA LEU A 75 -3.53 0.63 -7.81
C LEU A 75 -3.51 2.14 -8.10
N TRP A 76 -4.70 2.74 -8.27
CA TRP A 76 -4.87 4.19 -8.40
C TRP A 76 -4.36 4.97 -7.18
N LEU A 77 -4.23 4.34 -6.00
CA LEU A 77 -3.66 4.96 -4.80
C LEU A 77 -2.14 5.08 -4.85
N ALA A 78 -1.44 4.31 -5.69
CA ALA A 78 0.02 4.31 -5.69
C ALA A 78 0.62 5.68 -6.07
N PRO A 79 0.16 6.39 -7.12
CA PRO A 79 0.63 7.74 -7.40
C PRO A 79 0.32 8.73 -6.27
N LEU A 80 -0.79 8.56 -5.55
CA LEU A 80 -1.11 9.37 -4.38
C LEU A 80 -0.11 9.13 -3.25
N ILE A 81 0.21 7.86 -2.95
CA ILE A 81 1.21 7.49 -1.95
C ILE A 81 2.59 8.05 -2.32
N THR A 82 2.96 8.06 -3.61
CA THR A 82 4.18 8.72 -4.09
C THR A 82 4.12 10.25 -3.91
N ALA A 83 2.97 10.88 -4.16
CA ALA A 83 2.82 12.34 -4.11
C ALA A 83 2.96 12.90 -2.69
N LEU A 84 2.45 12.22 -1.67
CA LEU A 84 2.45 12.68 -0.28
C LEU A 84 3.86 13.06 0.26
N PRO A 85 4.89 12.19 0.20
CA PRO A 85 6.23 12.55 0.66
C PRO A 85 6.90 13.61 -0.22
N LEU A 86 6.61 13.65 -1.52
CA LEU A 86 7.13 14.68 -2.43
C LEU A 86 6.49 16.05 -2.15
N LEU A 87 5.24 16.09 -1.70
CA LEU A 87 4.58 17.32 -1.25
C LEU A 87 5.23 17.86 0.03
N VAL A 88 5.67 16.98 0.94
CA VAL A 88 6.42 17.39 2.15
C VAL A 88 7.82 17.91 1.78
N ARG A 89 8.43 17.38 0.71
CA ARG A 89 9.75 17.80 0.23
C ARG A 89 9.72 18.26 -1.23
N LEU A 90 8.99 19.35 -1.50
CA LEU A 90 8.77 19.91 -2.83
C LEU A 90 10.04 20.32 -3.60
N SER A 91 11.19 20.44 -2.93
CA SER A 91 12.49 20.76 -3.54
C SER A 91 13.50 19.61 -3.42
N ALA A 92 13.02 18.38 -3.20
CA ALA A 92 13.89 17.21 -3.14
C ALA A 92 14.63 17.02 -4.46
N THR A 93 15.95 16.86 -4.37
CA THR A 93 16.81 16.51 -5.49
C THR A 93 16.46 15.12 -6.05
N PRO A 94 16.88 14.77 -7.28
CA PRO A 94 16.62 13.44 -7.85
C PRO A 94 17.12 12.29 -6.95
N GLY A 95 18.26 12.48 -6.28
CA GLY A 95 18.79 11.50 -5.31
C GLY A 95 17.91 11.35 -4.07
N GLU A 96 17.34 12.44 -3.56
CA GLU A 96 16.38 12.39 -2.44
C GLU A 96 15.05 11.76 -2.86
N VAL A 97 14.56 12.01 -4.08
CA VAL A 97 13.37 11.35 -4.63
C VAL A 97 13.60 9.83 -4.74
N GLN A 98 14.78 9.41 -5.18
CA GLN A 98 15.16 8.00 -5.20
C GLN A 98 15.23 7.41 -3.79
N ALA A 99 15.78 8.14 -2.82
CA ALA A 99 15.82 7.72 -1.41
C ALA A 99 14.43 7.57 -0.80
N ILE A 100 13.50 8.50 -1.09
CA ILE A 100 12.08 8.38 -0.71
C ILE A 100 11.49 7.10 -1.29
N GLY A 101 11.76 6.81 -2.56
CA GLY A 101 11.35 5.55 -3.18
C GLY A 101 11.94 4.32 -2.48
N GLY A 102 13.22 4.37 -2.10
CA GLY A 102 13.86 3.32 -1.29
C GLY A 102 13.17 3.11 0.07
N LEU A 103 12.80 4.19 0.76
CA LEU A 103 12.07 4.12 2.04
C LEU A 103 10.67 3.54 1.87
N LEU A 104 9.93 3.91 0.82
CA LEU A 104 8.63 3.33 0.50
C LEU A 104 8.75 1.82 0.22
N GLY A 105 9.78 1.41 -0.54
CA GLY A 105 10.03 0.00 -0.82
C GLY A 105 10.39 -0.78 0.44
N LEU A 106 11.23 -0.21 1.31
CA LEU A 106 11.58 -0.79 2.60
C LEU A 106 10.35 -0.92 3.51
N ALA A 107 9.49 0.09 3.56
CA ALA A 107 8.24 0.03 4.30
C ALA A 107 7.32 -1.09 3.76
N GLY A 108 7.25 -1.25 2.43
CA GLY A 108 6.49 -2.33 1.79
C GLY A 108 7.00 -3.73 2.18
N MET A 109 8.33 -3.91 2.16
CA MET A 109 8.97 -5.17 2.56
C MET A 109 8.83 -5.42 4.07
N ALA A 110 8.98 -4.39 4.90
CA ALA A 110 8.78 -4.50 6.34
C ALA A 110 7.34 -4.93 6.67
N ASN A 111 6.34 -4.30 6.02
CA ASN A 111 4.95 -4.69 6.17
C ASN A 111 4.70 -6.15 5.75
N TYR A 112 5.33 -6.60 4.66
CA TYR A 112 5.26 -7.99 4.21
C TYR A 112 5.83 -8.96 5.28
N PHE A 113 6.99 -8.65 5.84
CA PHE A 113 7.62 -9.48 6.87
C PHE A 113 6.93 -9.43 8.23
N LEU A 114 6.25 -8.33 8.56
CA LEU A 114 5.47 -8.21 9.80
C LEU A 114 4.13 -8.95 9.76
N ARG A 115 3.72 -9.46 8.59
CA ARG A 115 2.46 -10.17 8.44
C ARG A 115 2.25 -11.33 9.43
N PRO A 116 3.21 -12.23 9.70
CA PRO A 116 3.05 -13.26 10.72
C PRO A 116 2.81 -12.65 12.11
N VAL A 117 3.40 -11.50 12.41
CA VAL A 117 3.21 -10.78 13.69
C VAL A 117 1.80 -10.21 13.80
N TYR A 118 1.24 -9.67 12.71
CA TYR A 118 -0.14 -9.18 12.68
C TYR A 118 -1.15 -10.31 12.94
N LEU A 119 -0.91 -11.49 12.38
CA LEU A 119 -1.76 -12.67 12.58
C LEU A 119 -1.67 -13.17 14.03
N LEU A 120 -0.45 -13.30 14.57
CA LEU A 120 -0.25 -13.71 15.97
C LEU A 120 -0.89 -12.73 16.95
N GLY A 121 -0.79 -11.43 16.69
CA GLY A 121 -1.47 -10.40 17.48
C GLY A 121 -3.00 -10.52 17.42
N TYR A 122 -3.55 -10.82 16.24
CA TYR A 122 -4.98 -11.06 16.08
C TYR A 122 -5.45 -12.30 16.86
N ASP A 123 -4.73 -13.40 16.75
CA ASP A 123 -5.04 -14.66 17.45
C ASP A 123 -4.99 -14.50 18.97
N LEU A 124 -4.05 -13.69 19.48
CA LEU A 124 -3.98 -13.38 20.90
C LEU A 124 -5.19 -12.54 21.35
N VAL A 125 -5.56 -11.51 20.61
CA VAL A 125 -6.70 -10.64 20.94
C VAL A 125 -8.02 -11.41 20.88
N SER A 126 -8.19 -12.29 19.90
CA SER A 126 -9.39 -13.12 19.77
C SER A 126 -9.51 -14.10 20.94
N ALA A 127 -8.42 -14.79 21.31
CA ALA A 127 -8.39 -15.70 22.45
C ALA A 127 -8.70 -15.02 23.79
N VAL A 128 -8.20 -13.80 24.00
CA VAL A 128 -8.51 -13.00 25.19
C VAL A 128 -9.99 -12.61 25.21
N ARG A 129 -10.55 -12.18 24.08
CA ARG A 129 -11.96 -11.75 23.98
C ARG A 129 -12.93 -12.90 24.25
N GLU A 130 -12.63 -14.09 23.75
CA GLU A 130 -13.41 -15.30 24.04
C GLU A 130 -13.34 -15.70 25.52
N SER A 131 -12.17 -15.55 26.13
CA SER A 131 -11.95 -15.87 27.55
C SER A 131 -12.71 -14.90 28.47
N VAL A 132 -12.74 -13.61 28.13
CA VAL A 132 -13.53 -12.61 28.85
C VAL A 132 -15.04 -12.81 28.64
N GLY A 133 -15.48 -13.13 27.42
CA GLY A 133 -16.89 -13.42 27.12
C GLY A 133 -17.43 -14.62 27.92
N ARG A 134 -16.64 -15.67 28.09
CA ARG A 134 -16.98 -16.83 28.94
C ARG A 134 -17.03 -16.48 30.44
N ALA A 135 -16.23 -15.52 30.89
CA ALA A 135 -16.22 -15.08 32.29
C ALA A 135 -17.43 -14.18 32.64
N ASN A 136 -17.87 -13.32 31.72
CA ASN A 136 -19.02 -12.44 31.91
C ASN A 136 -20.39 -13.09 31.63
N GLY A 137 -20.42 -14.26 30.99
CA GLY A 137 -21.64 -15.03 30.73
C GLY A 137 -22.06 -15.98 31.85
N ARG A 138 -21.46 -15.85 33.05
CA ARG A 138 -21.80 -16.60 34.26
C ARG A 138 -22.45 -15.70 35.29
#